data_AF-G7NST6-F1
#
_entry.id   AF-G7NST6-F1
#
_cell.length_a   1.000
_cell.length_b   1.000
_cell.length_c   1.000
_cell.angle_alpha   90.00
_cell.angle_beta   90.00
_cell.angle_gamma   90.00
#
_symmetry.space_group_name_H-M   'P 1'
#
loop_
_entity.id
_entity.type
_entity.pdbx_description
1 polymer ?
#
loop_
_entity_poly.entity_id
_entity_poly.type
_entity_poly.pdbx_seq_one_letter_code
_entity_poly.pdbx_strand_id
1 'polypeptide(L)'
;RGIFRVLGLMKVDMVNYTIQSFRPYLQEHSIQYEQAKFQELLDKQPSLLDYTTKWLTKAATDITTPCPSSPESPSSSRSVACSLPNGAGNNSEPPSPTMVLYQGYLNLLLWDPENEEFPETLLMDRTRLQEMAFQLHQLTVLASVLLVARSFSGEILFSSSEFVDRLKCITKALTEEFISRPEETMLSVSEQVSQEIHQGLKDMGLTTLSSENTASLLGQLQNITKKENCIRSIV
;
A
#
# COMPACT_ATOMS: atom_id res chain seq x y z
N ARG A 1 19.83 12.18 45.17
CA ARG A 1 19.10 12.15 43.86
C ARG A 1 19.34 10.88 43.03
N GLY A 2 20.47 10.17 43.16
CA GLY A 2 20.73 8.93 42.39
C GLY A 2 19.92 7.69 42.83
N ILE A 3 19.75 7.47 44.14
CA ILE A 3 19.11 6.25 44.69
C ILE A 3 17.64 6.11 44.26
N PHE A 4 16.86 7.19 44.29
CA PHE A 4 15.47 7.20 43.82
C PHE A 4 15.35 6.90 42.32
N ARG A 5 16.34 7.31 41.51
CA ARG A 5 16.38 7.01 40.07
C ARG A 5 16.64 5.51 39.83
N VAL A 6 17.55 4.92 40.60
CA VAL A 6 17.85 3.47 40.53
C VAL A 6 16.65 2.63 40.97
N LEU A 7 15.99 3.00 42.06
CA LEU A 7 14.73 2.35 42.50
C LEU A 7 13.62 2.44 41.45
N GLY A 8 13.52 3.58 40.75
CA GLY A 8 12.59 3.75 39.63
C GLY A 8 12.87 2.78 38.48
N LEU A 9 14.15 2.62 38.10
CA LEU A 9 14.56 1.67 37.06
C LEU A 9 14.27 0.22 37.48
N MET A 10 14.62 -0.16 38.71
CA MET A 10 14.34 -1.51 39.23
C MET A 10 12.85 -1.83 39.22
N LYS A 11 11.98 -0.85 39.47
CA LYS A 11 10.52 -1.03 39.39
C LYS A 11 10.07 -1.32 37.95
N VAL A 12 10.62 -0.59 36.97
CA VAL A 12 10.34 -0.84 35.54
C VAL A 12 10.85 -2.21 35.12
N ASP A 13 12.05 -2.60 35.55
CA ASP A 13 12.64 -3.91 35.26
C ASP A 13 11.81 -5.04 35.86
N MET A 14 11.31 -4.88 37.09
CA MET A 14 10.43 -5.86 37.73
C MET A 14 9.10 -6.02 36.97
N VAL A 15 8.51 -4.91 36.50
CA VAL A 15 7.29 -4.93 35.67
C VAL A 15 7.59 -5.65 34.34
N ASN A 16 8.68 -5.31 33.67
CA ASN A 16 9.09 -5.95 32.42
C ASN A 16 9.34 -7.45 32.60
N TYR A 17 10.05 -7.85 33.66
CA TYR A 17 10.28 -9.24 34.01
C TYR A 17 8.97 -9.99 34.24
N THR A 18 8.06 -9.39 35.00
CA THR A 18 6.73 -9.97 35.29
C THR A 18 5.93 -10.17 34.00
N ILE A 19 5.90 -9.17 33.12
CA ILE A 19 5.25 -9.28 31.81
C ILE A 19 5.89 -10.41 30.99
N GLN A 20 7.22 -10.48 30.94
CA GLN A 20 7.95 -11.52 30.21
C GLN A 20 7.69 -12.92 30.77
N SER A 21 7.63 -13.08 32.10
CA SER A 21 7.37 -14.37 32.73
C SER A 21 5.95 -14.87 32.49
N PHE A 22 4.96 -13.97 32.41
CA PHE A 22 3.55 -14.34 32.18
C PHE A 22 3.16 -14.43 30.71
N ARG A 23 3.84 -13.71 29.81
CA ARG A 23 3.56 -13.72 28.36
C ARG A 23 3.41 -15.13 27.76
N PRO A 24 4.29 -16.13 28.01
CA PRO A 24 4.13 -17.44 27.39
C PRO A 24 2.81 -18.13 27.78
N TYR A 25 2.42 -18.05 29.05
CA TYR A 25 1.16 -18.63 29.54
C TYR A 25 -0.08 -17.93 28.95
N LEU A 26 -0.01 -16.60 28.79
CA LEU A 26 -1.07 -15.85 28.14
C LEU A 26 -1.21 -16.23 26.66
N GLN A 27 -0.09 -16.40 25.95
CA GLN A 27 -0.09 -16.80 24.54
C GLN A 27 -0.59 -18.23 24.32
N GLU A 28 -0.29 -19.14 25.25
CA GLU A 28 -0.75 -20.53 25.17
C GLU A 28 -2.28 -20.64 25.17
N HIS A 29 -2.97 -19.80 25.95
CA HIS A 29 -4.43 -19.83 26.07
C HIS A 29 -5.16 -18.68 25.37
N SER A 30 -4.46 -17.71 24.76
CA SER A 30 -5.08 -16.51 24.20
C SER A 30 -6.10 -16.83 23.12
N ILE A 31 -5.76 -17.72 22.19
CA ILE A 31 -6.62 -18.06 21.05
C ILE A 31 -7.93 -18.67 21.54
N GLN A 32 -7.87 -19.64 22.46
CA GLN A 32 -9.05 -20.31 23.00
C GLN A 32 -9.94 -19.31 23.77
N TYR A 33 -9.31 -18.45 24.57
CA TYR A 33 -10.02 -17.42 25.33
C TYR A 33 -10.72 -16.41 24.42
N GLU A 34 -10.03 -15.92 23.39
CA GLU A 34 -10.58 -14.97 22.41
C GLU A 34 -11.73 -15.58 21.62
N GLN A 35 -11.60 -16.83 21.15
CA GLN A 35 -12.67 -17.55 20.45
C GLN A 35 -13.90 -17.73 21.34
N ALA A 36 -13.72 -18.16 22.60
CA ALA A 36 -14.81 -18.33 23.54
C ALA A 36 -15.53 -17.00 23.84
N LYS A 37 -14.76 -15.91 24.03
CA LYS A 37 -15.32 -14.58 24.26
C LYS A 37 -16.04 -14.02 23.04
N PHE A 38 -15.50 -14.25 21.85
CA PHE A 38 -16.14 -13.87 20.60
C PHE A 38 -17.47 -14.59 20.41
N GLN A 39 -17.50 -15.91 20.67
CA GLN A 39 -18.74 -16.67 20.62
C GLN A 39 -19.77 -16.17 21.64
N GLU A 40 -19.36 -15.92 22.89
CA GLU A 40 -20.23 -15.37 23.93
C GLU A 40 -20.84 -14.01 23.52
N LEU A 41 -20.08 -13.17 22.80
CA LEU A 41 -20.56 -11.90 22.27
C LEU A 41 -21.58 -12.09 21.15
N LEU A 42 -21.33 -13.01 20.22
CA LEU A 42 -22.26 -13.31 19.13
C LEU A 42 -23.58 -13.91 19.63
N ASP A 43 -23.52 -14.77 20.64
CA ASP A 43 -24.71 -15.36 21.25
C ASP A 43 -25.62 -14.29 21.89
N LYS A 44 -25.02 -13.21 22.40
CA LYS A 44 -25.76 -12.07 22.99
C LYS A 44 -26.26 -11.09 21.94
N GLN A 45 -25.49 -10.87 20.87
CA GLN A 45 -25.80 -9.91 19.83
C GLN A 45 -25.52 -10.49 18.43
N PRO A 46 -26.52 -11.13 17.80
CA PRO A 46 -26.34 -11.75 16.48
C PRO A 46 -26.04 -10.75 15.35
N SER A 47 -26.46 -9.49 15.48
CA SER A 47 -26.26 -8.43 14.47
C SER A 47 -24.97 -7.62 14.68
N LEU A 48 -23.98 -8.18 15.39
CA LEU A 48 -22.74 -7.46 15.72
C LEU A 48 -21.79 -7.31 14.51
N LEU A 49 -21.99 -8.10 13.45
CA LEU A 49 -21.03 -8.27 12.35
C LEU A 49 -21.53 -7.66 11.02
N ASP A 50 -22.31 -6.60 11.07
CA ASP A 50 -22.93 -6.01 9.88
C ASP A 50 -21.88 -5.49 8.89
N TYR A 51 -20.85 -4.78 9.36
CA TYR A 51 -19.77 -4.27 8.50
C TYR A 51 -18.83 -5.37 8.03
N THR A 52 -18.52 -6.34 8.90
CA THR A 52 -17.72 -7.51 8.53
C THR A 52 -18.42 -8.31 7.42
N THR A 53 -19.74 -8.47 7.51
CA THR A 53 -20.54 -9.16 6.49
C THR A 53 -20.58 -8.38 5.18
N LYS A 54 -20.81 -7.05 5.23
CA LYS A 54 -20.76 -6.17 4.05
C LYS A 54 -19.40 -6.23 3.36
N TRP A 55 -18.32 -6.16 4.14
CA TRP A 55 -16.94 -6.22 3.64
C TRP A 55 -16.63 -7.53 2.91
N LEU A 56 -16.96 -8.68 3.52
CA LEU A 56 -16.75 -9.99 2.89
C LEU A 56 -17.65 -10.20 1.67
N THR A 57 -18.89 -9.70 1.73
CA THR A 57 -19.82 -9.77 0.58
C THR A 57 -19.27 -8.97 -0.59
N LYS A 58 -18.76 -7.76 -0.35
CA LYS A 58 -18.08 -6.94 -1.37
C LYS A 58 -16.88 -7.68 -1.97
N ALA A 59 -16.03 -8.27 -1.13
CA ALA A 59 -14.88 -9.03 -1.62
C ALA A 59 -15.30 -10.23 -2.49
N ALA A 60 -16.37 -10.94 -2.11
CA ALA A 60 -16.92 -12.05 -2.90
C ALA A 60 -17.50 -11.57 -4.24
N THR A 61 -18.19 -10.42 -4.26
CA THR A 61 -18.70 -9.83 -5.51
C THR A 61 -17.57 -9.38 -6.42
N ASP A 62 -16.48 -8.82 -5.88
CA ASP A 62 -15.33 -8.36 -6.66
C ASP A 62 -14.63 -9.53 -7.37
N ILE A 63 -14.56 -10.70 -6.74
CA ILE A 63 -13.99 -11.93 -7.35
C ILE A 63 -14.91 -12.51 -8.42
N THR A 64 -16.22 -12.45 -8.20
CA THR A 64 -17.21 -13.08 -9.08
C THR A 64 -17.55 -12.22 -10.28
N THR A 65 -17.36 -10.90 -10.19
CA THR A 65 -17.64 -9.97 -11.28
C THR A 65 -16.49 -10.00 -12.29
N PRO A 66 -16.72 -10.43 -13.54
CA PRO A 66 -15.73 -10.30 -14.59
C PRO A 66 -15.40 -8.82 -14.78
N CYS A 67 -14.12 -8.48 -14.70
CA CYS A 67 -13.65 -7.12 -14.97
C CYS A 67 -14.17 -6.64 -16.34
N PRO A 68 -14.85 -5.48 -16.45
CA PRO A 68 -15.26 -4.94 -17.74
C PRO A 68 -14.04 -4.36 -18.47
N SER A 69 -13.18 -5.22 -19.00
CA SER A 69 -12.08 -4.81 -19.85
C SER A 69 -12.60 -4.47 -21.26
N SER A 70 -12.69 -3.17 -21.54
CA SER A 70 -12.54 -2.47 -22.82
C SER A 70 -13.45 -2.85 -24.02
N PRO A 71 -13.98 -1.86 -24.79
CA PRO A 71 -14.60 -2.15 -26.08
C PRO A 71 -13.59 -2.78 -27.05
N GLU A 72 -14.14 -3.69 -27.86
CA GLU A 72 -13.49 -4.60 -28.79
C GLU A 72 -12.54 -3.90 -29.79
N SER A 73 -11.42 -4.55 -30.08
CA SER A 73 -10.68 -4.40 -31.34
C SER A 73 -10.13 -5.77 -31.74
N PRO A 74 -10.29 -6.20 -33.00
CA PRO A 74 -10.09 -7.60 -33.35
C PRO A 74 -8.64 -7.92 -33.75
N SER A 75 -8.24 -9.14 -33.40
CA SER A 75 -7.21 -9.97 -34.06
C SER A 75 -5.73 -9.72 -33.71
N SER A 76 -5.15 -10.59 -32.89
CA SER A 76 -4.24 -11.65 -33.37
C SER A 76 -3.54 -12.39 -32.23
N SER A 77 -3.80 -13.69 -32.21
CA SER A 77 -3.11 -14.80 -31.56
C SER A 77 -1.64 -14.58 -31.14
N ARG A 78 -1.37 -14.68 -29.82
CA ARG A 78 -0.28 -15.54 -29.32
C ARG A 78 -0.53 -16.01 -27.88
N SER A 79 -0.70 -17.31 -27.75
CA SER A 79 -0.79 -18.07 -26.50
C SER A 79 0.57 -18.16 -25.81
N VAL A 80 0.59 -17.98 -24.49
CA VAL A 80 1.27 -18.87 -23.53
C VAL A 80 0.49 -18.88 -22.21
N ALA A 81 -0.26 -19.96 -22.05
CA ALA A 81 -0.82 -20.59 -20.85
C ALA A 81 -0.78 -19.86 -19.48
N CYS A 82 -1.96 -19.47 -19.01
CA CYS A 82 -2.51 -19.96 -17.73
C CYS A 82 -3.95 -20.39 -18.03
N SER A 83 -4.21 -21.70 -18.04
CA SER A 83 -5.50 -22.25 -18.44
C SER A 83 -6.58 -22.01 -17.37
N LEU A 84 -7.61 -21.23 -17.70
CA LEU A 84 -8.94 -21.38 -17.14
C LEU A 84 -9.79 -22.20 -18.13
N PRO A 85 -10.54 -23.23 -17.71
CA PRO A 85 -11.49 -23.86 -18.60
C PRO A 85 -12.68 -22.92 -18.78
N ASN A 86 -12.85 -22.46 -20.03
CA ASN A 86 -14.01 -21.70 -20.45
C ASN A 86 -15.21 -22.65 -20.56
N GLY A 87 -16.21 -22.48 -19.69
CA GLY A 87 -17.45 -23.27 -19.70
C GLY A 87 -18.64 -22.36 -19.45
N ALA A 88 -19.32 -21.98 -20.52
CA ALA A 88 -20.62 -21.32 -20.43
C ALA A 88 -21.62 -22.25 -19.74
N GLY A 89 -22.03 -21.86 -18.53
CA GLY A 89 -23.04 -22.52 -17.73
C GLY A 89 -23.17 -21.78 -16.41
N ASN A 90 -24.37 -21.28 -16.12
CA ASN A 90 -24.72 -20.55 -14.90
C ASN A 90 -24.62 -21.44 -13.65
N ASN A 91 -23.41 -21.81 -13.27
CA ASN A 91 -23.04 -22.42 -12.00
C ASN A 91 -21.65 -21.88 -11.64
N SER A 92 -21.59 -20.61 -11.25
CA SER A 92 -20.38 -20.09 -10.59
C SER A 92 -20.24 -20.88 -9.30
N GLU A 93 -19.27 -21.79 -9.24
CA GLU A 93 -18.83 -22.37 -7.98
C GLU A 93 -18.52 -21.21 -7.02
N PRO A 94 -19.01 -21.24 -5.78
CA PRO A 94 -18.77 -20.13 -4.85
C PRO A 94 -17.27 -19.93 -4.69
N PRO A 95 -16.78 -18.67 -4.69
CA PRO A 95 -15.36 -18.41 -4.54
C PRO A 95 -14.85 -19.03 -3.24
N SER A 96 -13.64 -19.63 -3.29
CA SER A 96 -13.07 -20.26 -2.10
C SER A 96 -13.01 -19.24 -0.95
N PRO A 97 -13.36 -19.62 0.30
CA PRO A 97 -13.36 -18.69 1.43
C PRO A 97 -12.02 -17.97 1.62
N THR A 98 -10.91 -18.68 1.37
CA THR A 98 -9.56 -18.13 1.41
C THR A 98 -9.34 -17.01 0.38
N MET A 99 -9.86 -17.17 -0.84
CA MET A 99 -9.76 -16.14 -1.87
C MET A 99 -10.57 -14.89 -1.50
N VAL A 100 -11.78 -15.07 -0.95
CA VAL A 100 -12.61 -13.97 -0.46
C VAL A 100 -11.90 -13.21 0.66
N LEU A 101 -11.26 -13.91 1.59
CA LEU A 101 -10.47 -13.29 2.64
C LEU A 101 -9.28 -12.48 2.09
N TYR A 102 -8.51 -13.05 1.15
CA TYR A 102 -7.40 -12.33 0.54
C TYR A 102 -7.85 -11.08 -0.20
N GLN A 103 -8.91 -11.18 -1.01
CA GLN A 103 -9.48 -10.02 -1.68
C GLN A 103 -9.99 -8.98 -0.67
N GLY A 104 -10.63 -9.43 0.41
CA GLY A 104 -11.08 -8.58 1.50
C GLY A 104 -9.94 -7.78 2.12
N TYR A 105 -8.81 -8.43 2.44
CA TYR A 105 -7.64 -7.74 2.99
C TYR A 105 -7.01 -6.77 2.00
N LEU A 106 -6.93 -7.13 0.71
CA LEU A 106 -6.44 -6.21 -0.33
C LEU A 106 -7.34 -4.97 -0.44
N ASN A 107 -8.65 -5.16 -0.40
CA ASN A 107 -9.62 -4.06 -0.41
C ASN A 107 -9.44 -3.14 0.81
N LEU A 108 -9.00 -3.66 1.96
CA LEU A 108 -8.71 -2.85 3.16
C LEU A 108 -7.48 -1.96 2.99
N LEU A 109 -6.48 -2.38 2.20
CA LEU A 109 -5.29 -1.56 1.93
C LEU A 109 -5.60 -0.37 1.00
N LEU A 110 -6.65 -0.50 0.19
CA LEU A 110 -7.15 0.57 -0.70
C LEU A 110 -8.32 1.35 -0.07
N TRP A 111 -8.62 1.08 1.20
CA TRP A 111 -9.79 1.62 1.89
C TRP A 111 -9.62 3.10 2.20
N ASP A 112 -10.73 3.84 2.14
CA ASP A 112 -10.73 5.25 2.53
C ASP A 112 -10.59 5.37 4.06
N PRO A 113 -9.57 6.08 4.59
CA PRO A 113 -9.40 6.26 6.04
C PRO A 113 -10.61 6.90 6.73
N GLU A 114 -11.39 7.71 6.01
CA GLU A 114 -12.59 8.40 6.51
C GLU A 114 -13.85 7.54 6.48
N ASN A 115 -13.78 6.31 5.94
CA ASN A 115 -14.95 5.44 5.91
C ASN A 115 -15.25 4.88 7.31
N GLU A 116 -16.47 5.15 7.77
CA GLU A 116 -16.98 4.73 9.08
C GLU A 116 -17.29 3.21 9.13
N GLU A 117 -17.50 2.55 7.99
CA GLU A 117 -17.87 1.13 7.90
C GLU A 117 -16.66 0.18 7.98
N PHE A 118 -15.84 0.30 9.03
CA PHE A 118 -14.69 -0.58 9.23
C PHE A 118 -15.11 -1.95 9.81
N PRO A 119 -14.57 -3.09 9.34
CA PRO A 119 -14.96 -4.41 9.86
C PRO A 119 -14.74 -4.54 11.36
N GLU A 120 -15.79 -4.90 12.10
CA GLU A 120 -15.77 -5.00 13.56
C GLU A 120 -14.75 -6.03 14.04
N THR A 121 -14.59 -7.12 13.29
CA THR A 121 -13.62 -8.20 13.57
C THR A 121 -12.16 -7.75 13.51
N LEU A 122 -11.86 -6.64 12.82
CA LEU A 122 -10.49 -6.14 12.60
C LEU A 122 -10.20 -4.85 13.37
N LEU A 123 -11.13 -4.39 14.23
CA LEU A 123 -11.04 -3.09 14.90
C LEU A 123 -9.72 -2.92 15.68
N MET A 124 -9.26 -3.99 16.33
CA MET A 124 -8.00 -4.01 17.09
C MET A 124 -6.77 -3.83 16.21
N ASP A 125 -6.87 -4.22 14.94
CA ASP A 125 -5.79 -4.17 13.94
C ASP A 125 -5.85 -2.94 13.04
N ARG A 126 -6.85 -2.06 13.24
CA ARG A 126 -7.10 -0.91 12.37
C ARG A 126 -5.85 -0.03 12.17
N THR A 127 -5.15 0.29 13.25
CA THR A 127 -3.94 1.15 13.20
C THR A 127 -2.82 0.49 12.39
N ARG A 128 -2.60 -0.81 12.58
CA ARG A 128 -1.59 -1.58 11.85
C ARG A 128 -1.91 -1.69 10.36
N LEU A 129 -3.19 -1.90 10.02
CA LEU A 129 -3.65 -1.93 8.62
C LEU A 129 -3.53 -0.54 7.97
N GLN A 130 -3.86 0.53 8.68
CA GLN A 130 -3.68 1.90 8.21
C GLN A 130 -2.20 2.25 7.95
N GLU A 131 -1.29 1.81 8.82
CA GLU A 131 0.15 1.98 8.60
C GLU A 131 0.62 1.23 7.34
N MET A 132 0.13 0.01 7.12
CA MET A 132 0.45 -0.75 5.91
C MET A 132 -0.10 -0.08 4.64
N ALA A 133 -1.35 0.42 4.69
CA ALA A 133 -1.95 1.18 3.60
C ALA A 133 -1.16 2.47 3.30
N PHE A 134 -0.71 3.18 4.34
CA PHE A 134 0.16 4.36 4.21
C PHE A 134 1.46 4.00 3.49
N GLN A 135 2.14 2.94 3.92
CA GLN A 135 3.41 2.49 3.31
C GLN A 135 3.21 2.09 1.85
N LEU A 136 2.13 1.37 1.55
CA LEU A 136 1.77 1.00 0.18
C LEU A 136 1.58 2.24 -0.69
N HIS A 137 0.80 3.22 -0.21
CA HIS A 137 0.57 4.46 -0.94
C HIS A 137 1.89 5.23 -1.20
N GLN A 138 2.73 5.40 -0.18
CA GLN A 138 4.03 6.06 -0.31
C GLN A 138 4.91 5.35 -1.34
N LEU A 139 4.92 4.02 -1.34
CA LEU A 139 5.68 3.22 -2.28
C LEU A 139 5.15 3.35 -3.71
N THR A 140 3.82 3.35 -3.90
CA THR A 140 3.19 3.59 -5.20
C THR A 140 3.58 4.96 -5.76
N VAL A 141 3.56 6.02 -4.94
CA VAL A 141 3.99 7.37 -5.37
C VAL A 141 5.47 7.37 -5.74
N LEU A 142 6.33 6.82 -4.88
CA LEU A 142 7.76 6.77 -5.12
C LEU A 142 8.08 6.00 -6.41
N ALA A 143 7.48 4.83 -6.62
CA ALA A 143 7.65 4.04 -7.83
C ALA A 143 7.13 4.78 -9.07
N SER A 144 5.99 5.48 -8.98
CA SER A 144 5.46 6.31 -10.06
C SER A 144 6.43 7.43 -10.45
N VAL A 145 6.99 8.14 -9.46
CA VAL A 145 7.98 9.20 -9.67
C VAL A 145 9.25 8.65 -10.32
N LEU A 146 9.76 7.52 -9.84
CA LEU A 146 10.94 6.88 -10.41
C LEU A 146 10.70 6.39 -11.85
N LEU A 147 9.49 5.90 -12.15
CA LEU A 147 9.13 5.45 -13.49
C LEU A 147 9.09 6.63 -14.46
N VAL A 148 8.52 7.77 -14.05
CA VAL A 148 8.55 9.01 -14.82
C VAL A 148 9.99 9.51 -14.96
N ALA A 149 10.77 9.58 -13.88
CA ALA A 149 12.16 10.00 -13.96
C ALA A 149 12.98 9.13 -14.94
N ARG A 150 12.75 7.82 -14.94
CA ARG A 150 13.39 6.88 -15.87
C ARG A 150 13.07 7.19 -17.34
N SER A 151 11.85 7.59 -17.66
CA SER A 151 11.46 7.88 -19.05
C SER A 151 12.16 9.12 -19.62
N PHE A 152 12.58 10.06 -18.77
CA PHE A 152 13.29 11.28 -19.17
C PHE A 152 14.81 11.23 -19.01
N SER A 153 15.34 10.34 -18.17
CA SER A 153 16.77 10.32 -17.81
C SER A 153 17.68 9.61 -18.83
N GLY A 154 17.11 8.88 -19.78
CA GLY A 154 17.87 8.02 -20.70
C GLY A 154 18.47 6.78 -20.00
N GLU A 155 18.76 5.74 -20.77
CA GLU A 155 19.17 4.43 -20.24
C GLU A 155 20.51 4.49 -19.50
N ILE A 156 21.43 5.32 -19.98
CA ILE A 156 22.80 5.40 -19.47
C ILE A 156 22.83 6.00 -18.05
N LEU A 157 22.07 7.07 -17.81
CA LEU A 157 22.01 7.71 -16.49
C LEU A 157 21.33 6.81 -15.45
N PHE A 158 20.21 6.17 -15.84
CA PHE A 158 19.49 5.26 -14.95
C PHE A 158 20.16 3.90 -14.75
N SER A 159 21.23 3.62 -15.48
CA SER A 159 22.10 2.45 -15.25
C SER A 159 23.11 2.68 -14.12
N SER A 160 23.33 3.94 -13.71
CA SER A 160 24.17 4.27 -12.55
C SER A 160 23.41 4.01 -11.26
N SER A 161 23.88 3.03 -10.45
CA SER A 161 23.28 2.74 -9.14
C SER A 161 23.34 3.93 -8.21
N GLU A 162 24.46 4.67 -8.21
CA GLU A 162 24.65 5.84 -7.33
C GLU A 162 23.61 6.92 -7.59
N PHE A 163 23.31 7.18 -8.87
CA PHE A 163 22.28 8.14 -9.26
C PHE A 163 20.88 7.65 -8.84
N VAL A 164 20.55 6.40 -9.13
CA VAL A 164 19.25 5.82 -8.80
C VAL A 164 19.02 5.80 -7.29
N ASP A 165 20.04 5.49 -6.50
CA ASP A 165 19.94 5.45 -5.04
C ASP A 165 19.81 6.86 -4.44
N ARG A 166 20.52 7.86 -4.97
CA ARG A 166 20.29 9.27 -4.63
C ARG A 166 18.86 9.72 -4.95
N LEU A 167 18.38 9.40 -6.15
CA LEU A 167 17.03 9.76 -6.58
C LEU A 167 15.95 9.10 -5.72
N LYS A 168 16.14 7.83 -5.34
CA LYS A 168 15.27 7.13 -4.37
C LYS A 168 15.28 7.82 -3.01
N CYS A 169 16.45 8.19 -2.47
CA CYS A 169 16.57 8.85 -1.18
C CYS A 169 15.86 10.21 -1.17
N ILE A 170 16.10 11.03 -2.19
CA ILE A 170 15.48 12.35 -2.34
C ILE A 170 13.97 12.21 -2.49
N THR A 171 13.53 11.33 -3.39
CA THR A 171 12.09 11.09 -3.62
C THR A 171 11.41 10.59 -2.36
N LYS A 172 12.02 9.63 -1.63
CA LYS A 172 11.48 9.08 -0.38
C LYS A 172 11.31 10.16 0.69
N ALA A 173 12.34 10.98 0.90
CA ALA A 173 12.31 12.04 1.91
C ALA A 173 11.23 13.08 1.58
N LEU A 174 11.08 13.43 0.30
CA LEU A 174 10.08 14.41 -0.14
C LEU A 174 8.65 13.85 -0.08
N THR A 175 8.44 12.55 -0.32
CA THR A 175 7.10 11.94 -0.30
C THR A 175 6.57 11.58 1.09
N GLU A 176 7.31 11.86 2.17
CA GLU A 176 6.86 11.61 3.55
C GLU A 176 5.56 12.36 3.89
N GLU A 177 5.43 13.61 3.44
CA GLU A 177 4.24 14.46 3.68
C GLU A 177 3.17 14.34 2.59
N PHE A 178 3.33 13.41 1.62
CA PHE A 178 2.46 13.33 0.45
C PHE A 178 0.98 13.18 0.83
N ILE A 179 0.67 12.42 1.88
CA ILE A 179 -0.72 12.21 2.30
C ILE A 179 -1.35 13.48 2.87
N SER A 180 -0.57 14.31 3.55
CA SER A 180 -1.06 15.56 4.15
C SER A 180 -1.18 16.69 3.12
N ARG A 181 -0.22 16.79 2.19
CA ARG A 181 -0.10 17.93 1.26
C ARG A 181 0.35 17.49 -0.14
N PRO A 182 -0.44 16.69 -0.85
CA PRO A 182 0.00 16.02 -2.07
C PRO A 182 0.41 16.98 -3.19
N GLU A 183 -0.27 18.12 -3.35
CA GLU A 183 0.06 19.11 -4.37
C GLU A 183 1.42 19.78 -4.11
N GLU A 184 1.65 20.24 -2.89
CA GLU A 184 2.89 20.92 -2.50
C GLU A 184 4.08 19.96 -2.48
N THR A 185 3.86 18.74 -2.00
CA THR A 185 4.85 17.68 -2.06
C THR A 185 5.25 17.40 -3.50
N MET A 186 4.29 17.27 -4.43
CA MET A 186 4.62 17.00 -5.83
C MET A 186 5.27 18.16 -6.55
N LEU A 187 4.99 19.41 -6.18
CA LEU A 187 5.74 20.56 -6.67
C LEU A 187 7.22 20.43 -6.28
N SER A 188 7.50 20.23 -4.99
CA SER A 188 8.87 20.05 -4.48
C SER A 188 9.58 18.85 -5.12
N VAL A 189 8.90 17.69 -5.21
CA VAL A 189 9.42 16.50 -5.89
C VAL A 189 9.75 16.80 -7.35
N SER A 190 8.86 17.50 -8.07
CA SER A 190 9.05 17.79 -9.49
C SER A 190 10.29 18.66 -9.74
N GLU A 191 10.51 19.67 -8.91
CA GLU A 191 11.67 20.55 -8.99
C GLU A 191 12.97 19.81 -8.66
N GLN A 192 12.98 19.05 -7.55
CA GLN A 192 14.17 18.35 -7.07
C GLN A 192 14.57 17.18 -7.98
N VAL A 193 13.60 16.39 -8.45
CA VAL A 193 13.85 15.30 -9.42
C VAL A 193 14.39 15.88 -10.73
N SER A 194 13.83 16.99 -11.20
CA SER A 194 14.34 17.68 -12.39
C SER A 194 15.79 18.15 -12.19
N GLN A 195 16.10 18.79 -11.07
CA GLN A 195 17.45 19.25 -10.75
C GLN A 195 18.46 18.10 -10.69
N GLU A 196 18.11 17.00 -10.02
CA GLU A 196 18.97 15.81 -9.94
C GLU A 196 19.21 15.17 -11.31
N ILE A 197 18.20 15.08 -12.17
CA ILE A 197 18.40 14.58 -13.54
C ILE A 197 19.37 15.48 -14.32
N HIS A 198 19.20 16.81 -14.24
CA HIS A 198 20.11 17.74 -14.90
C HIS A 198 21.54 17.65 -14.34
N GLN A 199 21.69 17.45 -13.03
CA GLN A 199 23.00 17.29 -12.39
C GLN A 199 23.65 15.97 -12.83
N GLY A 200 22.91 14.86 -12.80
CA GLY A 200 23.39 13.56 -13.26
C GLY A 200 23.80 13.56 -14.74
N LEU A 201 23.05 14.26 -15.60
CA LEU A 201 23.42 14.44 -17.01
C LEU A 201 24.75 15.23 -17.15
N LYS A 202 24.94 16.29 -16.36
CA LYS A 202 26.19 17.07 -16.36
C LYS A 202 27.38 16.25 -15.88
N ASP A 203 27.23 15.50 -14.80
CA ASP A 203 28.29 14.69 -14.21
C ASP A 203 28.78 13.61 -15.19
N MET A 204 27.89 13.10 -16.04
CA MET A 204 28.19 12.10 -17.07
C MET A 204 28.58 12.70 -18.43
N GLY A 205 28.60 14.04 -18.56
CA GLY A 205 28.92 14.74 -19.81
C GLY A 205 27.86 14.55 -20.92
N LEU A 206 26.62 14.20 -20.55
CA LEU A 206 25.51 13.99 -21.47
C LEU A 206 24.81 15.32 -21.80
N THR A 207 24.07 15.34 -22.91
CA THR A 207 23.28 16.50 -23.32
C THR A 207 22.19 16.81 -22.30
N THR A 208 22.08 18.07 -21.91
CA THR A 208 21.00 18.54 -21.02
C THR A 208 19.63 18.30 -21.66
N LEU A 209 18.61 18.07 -20.82
CA LEU A 209 17.23 17.98 -21.28
C LEU A 209 16.81 19.25 -22.04
N SER A 210 16.05 19.08 -23.10
CA SER A 210 15.37 20.18 -23.79
C SER A 210 14.36 20.85 -22.85
N SER A 211 14.15 22.16 -23.01
CA SER A 211 13.14 22.93 -22.27
C SER A 211 11.74 22.28 -22.33
N GLU A 212 11.37 21.73 -23.49
CA GLU A 212 10.09 21.02 -23.69
C GLU A 212 10.01 19.74 -22.85
N ASN A 213 11.08 18.95 -22.82
CA ASN A 213 11.13 17.71 -22.03
C ASN A 213 11.12 18.01 -20.53
N THR A 214 11.77 19.09 -20.09
CA THR A 214 11.74 19.54 -18.71
C THR A 214 10.33 19.99 -18.29
N ALA A 215 9.62 20.74 -19.14
CA ALA A 215 8.24 21.12 -18.89
C ALA A 215 7.30 19.89 -18.85
N SER A 216 7.52 18.92 -19.76
CA SER A 216 6.77 17.66 -19.79
C SER A 216 7.01 16.81 -18.53
N LEU A 217 8.26 16.70 -18.08
CA LEU A 217 8.64 16.01 -16.84
C LEU A 217 7.92 16.62 -15.63
N LEU A 218 7.98 17.94 -15.46
CA LEU A 218 7.32 18.65 -14.37
C LEU A 218 5.80 18.41 -14.40
N GLY A 219 5.18 18.54 -15.58
CA GLY A 219 3.75 18.31 -15.76
C GLY A 219 3.33 16.87 -15.44
N GLN A 220 4.11 15.87 -15.88
CA GLN A 220 3.82 14.46 -15.59
C GLN A 220 3.95 14.15 -14.10
N LEU A 221 5.00 14.65 -13.43
CA LEU A 221 5.19 14.48 -12.00
C LEU A 221 4.05 15.15 -11.20
N GLN A 222 3.68 16.38 -11.51
CA GLN A 222 2.56 17.06 -10.85
C GLN A 222 1.22 16.35 -11.08
N ASN A 223 1.05 15.70 -12.24
CA ASN A 223 -0.15 14.93 -12.54
C ASN A 223 -0.26 13.64 -11.70
N ILE A 224 0.83 13.15 -11.09
CA ILE A 224 0.80 11.99 -10.17
C ILE A 224 -0.10 12.28 -8.96
N THR A 225 -0.30 13.54 -8.58
CA THR A 225 -1.21 13.92 -7.49
C THR A 225 -2.64 13.38 -7.68
N LYS A 226 -3.09 13.25 -8.93
CA LYS A 226 -4.45 12.77 -9.24
C LYS A 226 -4.58 11.27 -8.91
N LYS A 227 -5.68 10.90 -8.22
CA LYS A 227 -5.98 9.50 -7.87
C LYS A 227 -6.14 8.59 -9.10
N GLU A 228 -6.63 9.14 -10.21
CA GLU A 228 -6.90 8.45 -11.48
C GLU A 228 -5.69 8.42 -12.43
N ASN A 229 -4.49 8.72 -11.93
CA ASN A 229 -3.32 8.79 -12.79
C ASN A 229 -2.97 7.39 -13.37
N CYS A 230 -2.88 7.29 -14.70
CA CYS A 230 -2.59 6.04 -15.40
C CYS A 230 -1.26 5.40 -14.95
N ILE A 231 -0.29 6.20 -14.52
CA ILE A 231 1.01 5.73 -14.04
C ILE A 231 0.85 5.04 -12.68
N ARG A 232 -0.02 5.56 -11.80
CA ARG A 232 -0.36 4.91 -10.54
C ARG A 232 -1.14 3.62 -10.71
N SER A 233 -1.89 3.46 -11.81
CA SER A 233 -2.57 2.20 -12.11
C SER A 233 -1.67 1.13 -12.71
N ILE A 234 -0.49 1.51 -13.24
CA ILE A 234 0.50 0.57 -13.77
C ILE A 234 1.36 -0.02 -12.65
N VAL A 235 1.58 0.75 -11.58
CA VAL A 235 2.35 0.38 -10.39
C VAL A 235 1.47 -0.39 -9.41
#